data_AF-A0A8H6CP04-F1
#
_entry.id   AF-A0A8H6CP04-F1
#
_cell.length_a   1.000
_cell.length_b   1.000
_cell.length_c   1.000
_cell.angle_alpha   90.00
_cell.angle_beta   90.00
_cell.angle_gamma   90.00
#
_symmetry.space_group_name_H-M   'P 1'
#
loop_
_entity.id
_entity.type
_entity.pdbx_description
1 polymer ?
#
loop_
_entity_poly.entity_id
_entity_poly.type
_entity_poly.pdbx_seq_one_letter_code
_entity_poly.pdbx_strand_id
1 'polypeptide(L)'
;MAPSSTITVDTVPLTPSAFAPFGTVLISPLSSATTTPPTPPPRGSISANQGTALKFPDIAPVTSIYHTSPSGALAKPSMSLFSCFSRALRTSNGRQIFDVKVLERHPFTTQTFIPLATSSPSSSVITSTTKSIIIVAPTLPTPPPPPPSPPNLTPYSPQLQSKQGGPPDLKNLKAFMAEPGMGVTYGVGTWHAPMVVVGGRVDFVVVQHVSGRGDEDCQEVDVQGVEVVVEGAERAKL
;
A
#
# COMPACT_ATOMS: atom_id res chain seq x y z
N MET A 1 -14.44 26.39 -17.45
CA MET A 1 -14.08 25.39 -16.43
C MET A 1 -12.79 25.86 -15.77
N ALA A 2 -12.77 26.06 -14.45
CA ALA A 2 -11.51 26.29 -13.76
C ALA A 2 -10.61 25.05 -13.97
N PRO A 3 -9.30 25.20 -14.22
CA PRO A 3 -8.43 24.04 -14.32
C PRO A 3 -8.53 23.26 -13.01
N SER A 4 -8.90 21.98 -13.09
CA SER A 4 -8.86 21.07 -11.94
C SER A 4 -7.45 21.15 -11.37
N SER A 5 -7.31 21.54 -10.10
CA SER A 5 -6.01 21.67 -9.46
C SER A 5 -5.33 20.30 -9.44
N THR A 6 -4.27 20.14 -10.23
CA THR A 6 -3.44 18.94 -10.23
C THR A 6 -2.63 18.86 -8.93
N ILE A 7 -2.63 17.69 -8.30
CA ILE A 7 -1.79 17.34 -7.15
C ILE A 7 -0.62 16.52 -7.68
N THR A 8 0.59 17.04 -7.53
CA THR A 8 1.81 16.33 -7.92
C THR A 8 2.60 15.96 -6.67
N VAL A 9 2.97 14.68 -6.55
CA VAL A 9 3.69 14.12 -5.39
C VAL A 9 4.97 13.45 -5.87
N ASP A 10 6.11 13.79 -5.25
CA ASP A 10 7.38 13.13 -5.49
C ASP A 10 7.48 11.83 -4.68
N THR A 11 8.00 10.76 -5.29
CA THR A 11 8.36 9.57 -4.54
C THR A 11 9.56 9.84 -3.63
N VAL A 12 9.48 9.34 -2.39
CA VAL A 12 10.61 9.33 -1.44
C VAL A 12 10.96 7.88 -1.06
N PRO A 13 12.16 7.58 -0.53
CA PRO A 13 12.49 6.20 -0.12
C PRO A 13 11.48 5.66 0.92
N LEU A 14 11.05 4.42 0.74
CA LEU A 14 10.22 3.72 1.72
C LEU A 14 11.04 3.42 2.97
N THR A 15 10.57 3.89 4.13
CA THR A 15 11.20 3.60 5.43
C THR A 15 10.13 3.24 6.46
N PRO A 16 10.46 2.40 7.47
CA PRO A 16 9.51 2.06 8.52
C PRO A 16 8.91 3.29 9.23
N SER A 17 9.72 4.30 9.52
CA SER A 17 9.26 5.51 10.23
C SER A 17 8.33 6.38 9.37
N ALA A 18 8.63 6.56 8.09
CA ALA A 18 7.81 7.37 7.21
C ALA A 18 6.47 6.69 6.85
N PHE A 19 6.45 5.35 6.85
CA PHE A 19 5.25 4.57 6.52
C PHE A 19 4.39 4.20 7.73
N ALA A 20 4.91 4.32 8.95
CA ALA A 20 4.22 3.96 10.20
C ALA A 20 2.76 4.49 10.35
N PRO A 21 2.40 5.71 9.87
CA PRO A 21 1.01 6.17 9.94
C PRO A 21 0.03 5.38 9.08
N PHE A 22 0.52 4.65 8.08
CA PHE A 22 -0.28 3.95 7.07
C PHE A 22 -0.24 2.44 7.23
N GLY A 23 0.79 1.91 7.91
CA GLY A 23 1.03 0.49 8.02
C GLY A 23 2.43 0.14 8.51
N THR A 24 2.93 -1.01 8.09
CA THR A 24 4.25 -1.53 8.48
C THR A 24 5.05 -1.92 7.24
N VAL A 25 6.35 -1.62 7.22
CA VAL A 25 7.27 -2.05 6.16
C VAL A 25 7.87 -3.40 6.55
N LEU A 26 7.78 -4.37 5.66
CA LEU A 26 8.44 -5.67 5.81
C LEU A 26 9.85 -5.57 5.23
N ILE A 27 10.84 -5.51 6.11
CA ILE A 27 12.25 -5.41 5.73
C ILE A 27 13.10 -6.22 6.71
N SER A 28 14.15 -6.87 6.18
CA SER A 28 15.18 -7.48 7.03
C SER A 28 15.95 -6.40 7.78
N PRO A 29 16.09 -6.48 9.11
CA PRO A 29 16.97 -5.60 9.87
C PRO A 29 18.45 -5.97 9.69
N LEU A 30 18.76 -7.09 9.02
CA LEU A 30 20.11 -7.52 8.70
C LEU A 30 20.53 -7.01 7.32
N SER A 31 21.80 -6.64 7.19
CA SER A 31 22.42 -6.35 5.89
C SER A 31 22.39 -7.58 5.00
N SER A 32 22.22 -7.39 3.69
CA SER A 32 22.32 -8.47 2.70
C SER A 32 23.71 -9.14 2.68
N ALA A 33 24.74 -8.49 3.24
CA ALA A 33 26.08 -9.06 3.39
C ALA A 33 26.20 -9.99 4.61
N THR A 34 25.22 -10.02 5.52
CA THR A 34 25.25 -10.87 6.71
C THR A 34 24.98 -12.33 6.33
N THR A 35 26.04 -13.14 6.34
CA THR A 35 25.98 -14.58 6.00
C THR A 35 25.99 -15.50 7.22
N THR A 36 26.30 -14.97 8.41
CA THR A 36 26.27 -15.69 9.68
C THR A 36 25.51 -14.89 10.74
N PRO A 37 24.81 -15.54 11.69
CA PRO A 37 24.09 -14.84 12.76
C PRO A 37 25.04 -13.97 13.60
N PRO A 38 24.75 -12.66 13.77
CA PRO A 38 25.55 -11.80 14.63
C PRO A 38 25.59 -12.30 16.08
N THR A 39 26.74 -12.12 16.73
CA THR A 39 26.93 -12.41 18.16
C THR A 39 27.39 -11.13 18.86
N PRO A 40 26.62 -10.58 19.83
CA PRO A 40 25.31 -11.07 20.30
C PRO A 40 24.20 -10.91 19.22
N PRO A 41 23.10 -11.67 19.35
CA PRO A 41 21.97 -11.55 18.43
C PRO A 41 21.36 -10.13 18.48
N PRO A 42 20.83 -9.60 17.35
CA PRO A 42 20.16 -8.31 17.32
C PRO A 42 19.01 -8.21 18.34
N ARG A 43 18.77 -7.01 18.85
CA ARG A 43 17.67 -6.75 19.78
C ARG A 43 16.33 -7.21 19.18
N GLY A 44 15.52 -7.90 19.98
CA GLY A 44 14.20 -8.39 19.56
C GLY A 44 14.25 -9.65 18.71
N SER A 45 15.43 -10.16 18.35
CA SER A 45 15.56 -11.45 17.67
C SER A 45 15.71 -12.60 18.66
N ILE A 46 15.26 -13.78 18.25
CA ILE A 46 15.39 -15.04 18.99
C ILE A 46 16.29 -15.97 18.17
N SER A 47 17.36 -16.47 18.78
CA SER A 47 18.18 -17.53 18.18
C SER A 47 17.33 -18.79 18.01
N ALA A 48 17.32 -19.33 16.80
CA ALA A 48 16.54 -20.50 16.40
C ALA A 48 17.43 -21.49 15.63
N ASN A 49 16.90 -22.68 15.34
CA ASN A 49 17.58 -23.75 14.59
C ASN A 49 19.00 -24.02 15.09
N GLN A 50 19.14 -24.25 16.40
CA GLN A 50 20.43 -24.51 17.06
C GLN A 50 21.50 -23.43 16.79
N GLY A 51 21.09 -22.15 16.66
CA GLY A 51 21.99 -21.03 16.46
C GLY A 51 22.27 -20.66 15.01
N THR A 52 21.59 -21.32 14.05
CA THR A 52 21.78 -21.05 12.61
C THR A 52 20.75 -20.10 12.02
N ALA A 53 19.72 -19.71 12.78
CA ALA A 53 18.67 -18.79 12.34
C ALA A 53 18.36 -17.73 13.40
N LEU A 54 17.92 -16.56 12.93
CA LEU A 54 17.34 -15.52 13.77
C LEU A 54 15.85 -15.37 13.43
N LYS A 55 14.99 -15.60 14.42
CA LYS A 55 13.55 -15.33 14.32
C LYS A 55 13.30 -13.90 14.81
N PHE A 56 12.70 -13.08 13.95
CA PHE A 56 12.12 -11.79 14.33
C PHE A 56 10.61 -12.00 14.48
N PRO A 57 10.07 -12.08 15.71
CA PRO A 57 8.64 -12.23 15.92
C PRO A 57 7.89 -10.92 15.61
N ASP A 58 6.59 -11.04 15.31
CA ASP A 58 5.64 -9.93 15.25
C ASP A 58 6.05 -8.76 14.33
N ILE A 59 6.61 -9.08 13.16
CA ILE A 59 7.12 -8.07 12.20
C ILE A 59 6.03 -7.22 11.54
N ALA A 60 4.77 -7.66 11.56
CA ALA A 60 3.62 -6.91 11.09
C ALA A 60 2.30 -7.49 11.63
N PRO A 61 1.25 -6.67 11.80
CA PRO A 61 -0.06 -7.14 12.19
C PRO A 61 -0.75 -7.91 11.05
N VAL A 62 -1.51 -8.96 11.41
CA VAL A 62 -2.45 -9.64 10.51
C VAL A 62 -3.83 -9.58 11.16
N THR A 63 -4.56 -8.50 10.90
CA THR A 63 -5.77 -8.12 11.64
C THR A 63 -7.04 -8.31 10.82
N SER A 64 -8.10 -8.76 11.49
CA SER A 64 -9.47 -8.83 10.98
C SER A 64 -10.43 -8.23 11.99
N ILE A 65 -11.25 -7.28 11.55
CA ILE A 65 -12.33 -6.67 12.34
C ILE A 65 -13.66 -6.76 11.60
N TYR A 66 -13.86 -7.77 10.75
CA TYR A 66 -15.12 -7.96 10.00
C TYR A 66 -16.35 -8.14 10.90
N HIS A 67 -16.17 -8.54 12.17
CA HIS A 67 -17.25 -8.52 13.16
C HIS A 67 -17.84 -7.11 13.41
N THR A 68 -17.13 -6.05 13.03
CA THR A 68 -17.60 -4.65 13.09
C THR A 68 -18.24 -4.16 11.79
N SER A 69 -18.21 -4.98 10.73
CA SER A 69 -18.82 -4.66 9.44
C SER A 69 -20.35 -4.53 9.55
N PRO A 70 -21.01 -3.79 8.65
CA PRO A 70 -22.47 -3.70 8.62
C PRO A 70 -23.17 -5.06 8.58
N SER A 71 -22.63 -6.02 7.84
CA SER A 71 -23.19 -7.38 7.77
C SER A 71 -22.84 -8.23 8.99
N GLY A 72 -21.81 -7.87 9.75
CA GLY A 72 -21.24 -8.72 10.80
C GLY A 72 -20.65 -10.03 10.24
N ALA A 73 -20.31 -10.06 8.95
CA ALA A 73 -19.86 -11.29 8.29
C ALA A 73 -18.59 -11.85 8.93
N LEU A 74 -18.49 -13.18 8.94
CA LEU A 74 -17.25 -13.84 9.24
C LEU A 74 -16.30 -13.71 8.05
N ALA A 75 -15.02 -13.49 8.34
CA ALA A 75 -13.97 -13.47 7.33
C ALA A 75 -12.97 -14.59 7.60
N LYS A 76 -12.40 -15.12 6.52
CA LYS A 76 -11.33 -16.13 6.58
C LYS A 76 -10.01 -15.51 6.16
N PRO A 77 -8.87 -15.97 6.71
CA PRO A 77 -7.57 -15.61 6.17
C PRO A 77 -7.49 -16.12 4.72
N SER A 78 -6.85 -15.33 3.86
CA SER A 78 -6.64 -15.61 2.45
C SER A 78 -5.21 -15.25 2.08
N MET A 79 -4.57 -16.14 1.32
CA MET A 79 -3.30 -15.88 0.66
C MET A 79 -3.52 -16.01 -0.84
N SER A 80 -3.04 -15.03 -1.60
CA SER A 80 -3.16 -14.99 -3.05
C SER A 80 -1.84 -14.59 -3.69
N LEU A 81 -1.68 -14.89 -4.98
CA LEU A 81 -0.52 -14.51 -5.77
C LEU A 81 -0.93 -13.44 -6.77
N PHE A 82 -0.25 -12.30 -6.72
CA PHE A 82 -0.44 -11.20 -7.66
C PHE A 82 0.80 -11.10 -8.55
N SER A 83 0.66 -11.39 -9.84
CA SER A 83 1.69 -11.08 -10.83
C SER A 83 1.48 -9.66 -11.36
N CYS A 84 2.23 -8.70 -10.83
CA CYS A 84 2.11 -7.28 -11.15
C CYS A 84 3.06 -6.91 -12.28
N PHE A 85 2.50 -6.43 -13.39
CA PHE A 85 3.23 -6.00 -14.57
C PHE A 85 3.52 -4.49 -14.54
N SER A 86 4.59 -4.09 -15.25
CA SER A 86 4.99 -2.69 -15.35
C SER A 86 3.84 -1.80 -15.81
N ARG A 87 3.59 -0.73 -15.06
CA ARG A 87 2.64 0.33 -15.37
C ARG A 87 3.30 1.33 -16.31
N ALA A 88 2.49 1.90 -17.21
CA ALA A 88 2.95 2.94 -18.12
C ALA A 88 3.21 4.23 -17.35
N LEU A 89 4.32 4.89 -17.69
CA LEU A 89 4.67 6.23 -17.24
C LEU A 89 4.57 7.18 -18.42
N ARG A 90 4.14 8.42 -18.15
CA ARG A 90 4.24 9.49 -19.13
C ARG A 90 5.46 10.35 -18.85
N THR A 91 6.04 10.89 -19.90
CA THR A 91 7.09 11.89 -19.79
C THR A 91 6.47 13.28 -19.79
N SER A 92 6.80 14.10 -18.79
CA SER A 92 6.41 15.52 -18.76
C SER A 92 7.53 16.35 -18.16
N ASN A 93 7.96 17.39 -18.87
CA ASN A 93 9.07 18.27 -18.46
C ASN A 93 10.34 17.49 -18.04
N GLY A 94 10.67 16.43 -18.78
CA GLY A 94 11.83 15.56 -18.49
C GLY A 94 11.67 14.64 -17.27
N ARG A 95 10.50 14.59 -16.65
CA ARG A 95 10.19 13.70 -15.51
C ARG A 95 9.33 12.53 -15.96
N GLN A 96 9.52 11.38 -15.32
CA GLN A 96 8.63 10.22 -15.47
C GLN A 96 7.49 10.32 -14.44
N ILE A 97 6.24 10.28 -14.92
CA ILE A 97 5.05 10.49 -14.11
C ILE A 97 4.11 9.29 -14.23
N PHE A 98 3.65 8.79 -13.09
CA PHE A 98 2.55 7.85 -12.97
C PHE A 98 1.27 8.61 -12.61
N ASP A 99 0.25 8.50 -13.45
CA ASP A 99 -1.07 9.08 -13.18
C ASP A 99 -1.89 8.12 -12.30
N VAL A 100 -2.17 8.55 -11.07
CA VAL A 100 -3.01 7.79 -10.14
C VAL A 100 -4.46 8.02 -10.54
N LYS A 101 -5.18 6.92 -10.79
CA LYS A 101 -6.58 6.95 -11.23
C LYS A 101 -7.56 6.38 -10.21
N VAL A 102 -7.07 5.50 -9.34
CA VAL A 102 -7.89 4.81 -8.34
C VAL A 102 -7.10 4.74 -7.03
N LEU A 103 -7.81 4.95 -5.92
CA LEU A 103 -7.39 4.53 -4.60
C LEU A 103 -8.41 3.53 -4.05
N GLU A 104 -7.92 2.54 -3.34
CA GLU A 104 -8.70 1.50 -2.69
C GLU A 104 -8.37 1.42 -1.20
N ARG A 105 -9.27 0.84 -0.42
CA ARG A 105 -9.01 0.46 0.98
C ARG A 105 -9.72 -0.83 1.32
N HIS A 106 -9.13 -1.56 2.26
CA HIS A 106 -9.73 -2.73 2.89
C HIS A 106 -10.21 -2.34 4.29
N PRO A 107 -11.49 -2.00 4.47
CA PRO A 107 -11.95 -1.44 5.73
C PRO A 107 -11.77 -2.43 6.88
N PHE A 108 -12.06 -3.71 6.72
CA PHE A 108 -12.11 -4.60 7.89
C PHE A 108 -10.88 -5.50 8.08
N THR A 109 -9.78 -5.26 7.37
CA THR A 109 -8.57 -6.07 7.50
C THR A 109 -7.30 -5.31 7.11
N THR A 110 -6.16 -5.74 7.64
CA THR A 110 -4.85 -5.42 7.06
C THR A 110 -4.67 -6.16 5.75
N GLN A 111 -3.95 -5.58 4.80
CA GLN A 111 -3.52 -6.26 3.58
C GLN A 111 -2.00 -6.18 3.46
N THR A 112 -1.37 -7.33 3.30
CA THR A 112 0.09 -7.47 3.26
C THR A 112 0.54 -7.91 1.88
N PHE A 113 1.47 -7.18 1.27
CA PHE A 113 2.16 -7.55 0.03
C PHE A 113 3.60 -7.94 0.34
N ILE A 114 3.96 -9.19 0.05
CA ILE A 114 5.29 -9.76 0.24
C ILE A 114 5.86 -10.05 -1.15
N PRO A 115 6.89 -9.33 -1.61
CA PRO A 115 7.49 -9.64 -2.90
C PRO A 115 8.11 -11.05 -2.84
N LEU A 116 7.71 -11.91 -3.76
CA LEU A 116 8.51 -13.08 -4.09
C LEU A 116 9.76 -12.60 -4.82
N ALA A 117 10.87 -13.32 -4.63
CA ALA A 117 12.12 -13.03 -5.32
C ALA A 117 11.83 -12.72 -6.80
N THR A 118 12.29 -11.56 -7.26
CA THR A 118 11.97 -11.01 -8.59
C THR A 118 12.14 -12.10 -9.63
N SER A 119 11.04 -12.52 -10.23
CA SER A 119 10.99 -13.64 -11.15
C SER A 119 11.87 -13.38 -12.37
N SER A 120 13.09 -13.91 -12.36
CA SER A 120 13.77 -14.31 -13.58
C SER A 120 14.71 -15.49 -13.30
N PRO A 121 14.26 -16.73 -13.54
CA PRO A 121 15.15 -17.89 -13.55
C PRO A 121 16.14 -17.90 -14.73
N SER A 122 16.05 -16.94 -15.67
CA SER A 122 16.84 -16.94 -16.92
C SER A 122 17.48 -15.60 -17.31
N SER A 123 17.45 -14.60 -16.43
CA SER A 123 18.31 -13.43 -16.59
C SER A 123 18.79 -12.99 -15.22
N SER A 124 20.11 -13.02 -15.07
CA SER A 124 20.95 -12.37 -14.05
C SER A 124 20.78 -10.85 -13.96
N VAL A 125 19.61 -10.34 -14.38
CA VAL A 125 19.28 -8.94 -14.43
C VAL A 125 18.00 -8.77 -13.61
N ILE A 126 18.17 -8.72 -12.28
CA ILE A 126 17.47 -7.66 -11.56
C ILE A 126 17.95 -6.39 -12.27
N THR A 127 17.20 -5.91 -13.26
CA THR A 127 17.51 -4.60 -13.79
C THR A 127 17.31 -3.67 -12.61
N SER A 128 18.32 -2.87 -12.28
CA SER A 128 18.27 -1.75 -11.32
C SER A 128 17.05 -0.81 -11.55
N THR A 129 16.29 -1.03 -12.62
CA THR A 129 15.13 -0.29 -13.08
C THR A 129 13.79 -0.84 -12.57
N THR A 130 13.68 -2.07 -12.06
CA THR A 130 12.40 -2.58 -11.54
C THR A 130 12.13 -2.00 -10.17
N LYS A 131 11.04 -1.24 -10.04
CA LYS A 131 10.69 -0.55 -8.80
C LYS A 131 9.22 -0.75 -8.46
N SER A 132 8.92 -0.85 -7.17
CA SER A 132 7.55 -0.85 -6.65
C SER A 132 7.28 0.50 -5.99
N ILE A 133 6.16 1.11 -6.33
CA ILE A 133 5.74 2.41 -5.82
C ILE A 133 4.55 2.21 -4.89
N ILE A 134 4.70 2.62 -3.64
CA ILE A 134 3.65 2.53 -2.61
C ILE A 134 3.01 3.90 -2.49
N ILE A 135 1.72 3.99 -2.80
CA ILE A 135 0.96 5.24 -2.81
C ILE A 135 -0.13 5.12 -1.77
N VAL A 136 -0.16 6.01 -0.79
CA VAL A 136 -1.10 5.97 0.34
C VAL A 136 -1.67 7.35 0.64
N ALA A 137 -2.88 7.40 1.16
CA ALA A 137 -3.51 8.64 1.60
C ALA A 137 -4.14 8.48 2.99
N PRO A 138 -4.08 9.51 3.84
CA PRO A 138 -4.92 9.57 5.04
C PRO A 138 -6.41 9.57 4.69
N THR A 139 -7.26 9.28 5.67
CA THR A 139 -8.71 9.37 5.53
C THR A 139 -9.20 10.73 6.01
N LEU A 140 -9.96 11.45 5.18
CA LEU A 140 -10.65 12.66 5.62
C LEU A 140 -11.74 12.33 6.64
N PRO A 141 -12.00 13.21 7.62
CA PRO A 141 -13.16 13.09 8.49
C PRO A 141 -14.45 13.05 7.66
N THR A 142 -15.37 12.16 8.01
CA THR A 142 -16.72 12.17 7.43
C THR A 142 -17.44 13.43 7.92
N PRO A 143 -18.10 14.20 7.03
CA PRO A 143 -18.99 15.26 7.46
C PRO A 143 -20.10 14.70 8.37
N PRO A 144 -20.60 15.46 9.36
CA PRO A 144 -21.76 15.03 10.13
C PRO A 144 -22.95 14.79 9.18
N PRO A 145 -23.84 13.83 9.51
CA PRO A 145 -25.04 13.61 8.71
C PRO A 145 -25.84 14.92 8.60
N PRO A 146 -26.47 15.20 7.44
CA PRO A 146 -27.39 16.32 7.34
C PRO A 146 -28.53 16.13 8.37
N PRO A 147 -29.15 17.23 8.86
CA PRO A 147 -30.32 17.14 9.72
C PRO A 147 -31.41 16.31 9.02
N PRO A 148 -32.25 15.58 9.79
CA PRO A 148 -33.28 14.73 9.21
C PRO A 148 -34.20 15.54 8.30
N SER A 149 -34.29 15.16 7.03
CA SER A 149 -35.27 15.72 6.10
C SER A 149 -36.70 15.42 6.61
N PRO A 150 -37.67 16.32 6.41
CA PRO A 150 -39.07 16.04 6.71
C PRO A 150 -39.54 14.76 5.98
N PRO A 151 -40.53 14.03 6.54
CA PRO A 151 -40.83 12.63 6.22
C PRO A 151 -41.31 12.32 4.80
N ASN A 152 -41.30 13.29 3.89
CA ASN A 152 -41.59 13.10 2.48
C ASN A 152 -40.54 13.84 1.68
N LEU A 153 -39.56 13.10 1.15
CA LEU A 153 -38.94 13.29 -0.17
C LEU A 153 -37.82 12.25 -0.32
N THR A 154 -38.12 11.19 -1.09
CA THR A 154 -37.20 10.20 -1.69
C THR A 154 -36.33 9.34 -0.74
N PRO A 155 -36.09 8.05 -1.05
CA PRO A 155 -35.06 7.29 -0.36
C PRO A 155 -33.71 7.93 -0.68
N TYR A 156 -33.13 8.63 0.29
CA TYR A 156 -31.71 8.92 0.32
C TYR A 156 -30.99 7.59 0.13
N SER A 157 -30.33 7.38 -1.02
CA SER A 157 -29.33 6.32 -1.14
C SER A 157 -28.38 6.55 0.02
N PRO A 158 -28.26 5.60 0.98
CA PRO A 158 -27.26 5.73 2.01
C PRO A 158 -25.94 5.71 1.24
N GLN A 159 -25.34 6.88 1.02
CA GLN A 159 -23.90 6.95 0.87
C GLN A 159 -23.38 6.14 2.05
N LEU A 160 -22.72 5.04 1.74
CA LEU A 160 -22.17 4.09 2.69
C LEU A 160 -21.35 4.91 3.69
N GLN A 161 -21.97 5.36 4.78
CA GLN A 161 -21.28 5.91 5.94
C GLN A 161 -20.60 4.70 6.55
N SER A 162 -19.50 4.29 5.94
CA SER A 162 -18.68 3.24 6.49
C SER A 162 -18.33 3.72 7.90
N LYS A 163 -18.45 2.83 8.88
CA LYS A 163 -17.99 3.09 10.26
C LYS A 163 -16.47 3.36 10.35
N GLN A 164 -15.82 3.63 9.23
CA GLN A 164 -14.38 3.63 9.01
C GLN A 164 -13.86 4.88 8.30
N GLY A 165 -14.68 5.94 8.22
CA GLY A 165 -14.24 7.27 7.83
C GLY A 165 -14.47 7.63 6.37
N GLY A 166 -14.09 8.85 6.01
CA GLY A 166 -14.42 9.49 4.73
C GLY A 166 -13.52 9.11 3.55
N PRO A 167 -13.53 9.94 2.49
CA PRO A 167 -12.72 9.73 1.29
C PRO A 167 -11.21 9.95 1.58
N PRO A 168 -10.32 9.54 0.67
CA PRO A 168 -8.88 9.80 0.82
C PRO A 168 -8.57 11.30 0.81
N ASP A 169 -7.67 11.72 1.69
CA ASP A 169 -7.09 13.06 1.71
C ASP A 169 -5.99 13.17 0.66
N LEU A 170 -6.38 13.51 -0.56
CA LEU A 170 -5.45 13.64 -1.69
C LEU A 170 -4.38 14.72 -1.47
N LYS A 171 -4.64 15.74 -0.63
CA LYS A 171 -3.65 16.79 -0.34
C LYS A 171 -2.50 16.28 0.51
N ASN A 172 -2.75 15.23 1.30
CA ASN A 172 -1.76 14.61 2.18
C ASN A 172 -1.31 13.23 1.67
N LEU A 173 -1.56 12.92 0.41
CA LEU A 173 -1.08 11.71 -0.25
C LEU A 173 0.45 11.61 -0.16
N LYS A 174 0.95 10.39 0.03
CA LYS A 174 2.37 10.05 0.05
C LYS A 174 2.66 8.99 -1.00
N ALA A 175 3.81 9.11 -1.64
CA ALA A 175 4.33 8.12 -2.57
C ALA A 175 5.73 7.70 -2.11
N PHE A 176 5.96 6.39 -2.03
CA PHE A 176 7.22 5.81 -1.59
C PHE A 176 7.81 4.89 -2.64
N MET A 177 9.12 4.92 -2.79
CA MET A 177 9.88 3.99 -3.59
C MET A 177 10.36 2.84 -2.70
N ALA A 178 9.88 1.62 -2.97
CA ALA A 178 10.32 0.43 -2.25
C ALA A 178 11.56 -0.17 -2.92
N GLU A 179 12.57 -0.50 -2.11
CA GLU A 179 13.74 -1.25 -2.57
C GLU A 179 13.38 -2.72 -2.84
N PRO A 180 14.16 -3.44 -3.66
CA PRO A 180 13.96 -4.86 -3.89
C PRO A 180 13.90 -5.66 -2.57
N GLY A 181 12.89 -6.51 -2.45
CA GLY A 181 12.69 -7.36 -1.27
C GLY A 181 11.93 -6.68 -0.12
N MET A 182 11.62 -5.38 -0.20
CA MET A 182 10.71 -4.75 0.76
C MET A 182 9.26 -5.10 0.46
N GLY A 183 8.55 -5.57 1.48
CA GLY A 183 7.08 -5.69 1.47
C GLY A 183 6.41 -4.60 2.30
N VAL A 184 5.08 -4.54 2.25
CA VAL A 184 4.28 -3.65 3.09
C VAL A 184 3.06 -4.36 3.62
N THR A 185 2.65 -4.01 4.83
CA THR A 185 1.32 -4.29 5.39
C THR A 185 0.59 -2.96 5.53
N TYR A 186 -0.48 -2.76 4.77
CA TYR A 186 -1.39 -1.65 4.99
C TYR A 186 -2.21 -1.87 6.25
N GLY A 187 -2.35 -0.81 7.04
CA GLY A 187 -3.27 -0.75 8.17
C GLY A 187 -4.72 -0.94 7.72
N VAL A 188 -5.55 -1.38 8.67
CA VAL A 188 -6.99 -1.53 8.50
C VAL A 188 -7.60 -0.20 8.02
N GLY A 189 -8.27 -0.20 6.86
CA GLY A 189 -8.91 0.97 6.29
C GLY A 189 -8.00 2.03 5.66
N THR A 190 -6.68 1.78 5.58
CA THR A 190 -5.73 2.70 4.91
C THR A 190 -6.04 2.78 3.41
N TRP A 191 -6.22 4.01 2.90
CA TRP A 191 -6.31 4.23 1.45
C TRP A 191 -4.95 4.06 0.78
N HIS A 192 -4.91 3.31 -0.29
CA HIS A 192 -3.72 3.04 -1.08
C HIS A 192 -4.05 2.84 -2.56
N ALA A 193 -3.09 3.01 -3.46
CA ALA A 193 -3.29 2.66 -4.85
C ALA A 193 -3.15 1.14 -5.06
N PRO A 194 -3.88 0.54 -6.02
CA PRO A 194 -3.58 -0.80 -6.51
C PRO A 194 -2.09 -0.90 -6.90
N MET A 195 -1.46 -2.06 -6.68
CA MET A 195 0.00 -2.23 -6.83
C MET A 195 0.58 -1.61 -8.09
N VAL A 196 1.57 -0.73 -7.89
CA VAL A 196 2.27 -0.01 -8.95
C VAL A 196 3.69 -0.54 -9.05
N VAL A 197 3.96 -1.26 -10.14
CA VAL A 197 5.31 -1.71 -10.51
C VAL A 197 5.73 -0.96 -11.77
N VAL A 198 6.99 -0.57 -11.89
CA VAL A 198 7.56 0.03 -13.10
C VAL A 198 8.85 -0.70 -13.49
N GLY A 199 9.17 -0.69 -14.78
CA GLY A 199 10.37 -1.33 -15.35
C GLY A 199 10.19 -2.81 -15.65
N GLY A 200 9.75 -3.61 -14.67
CA GLY A 200 9.65 -5.07 -14.79
C GLY A 200 8.36 -5.67 -14.21
N ARG A 201 8.35 -7.00 -14.03
CA ARG A 201 7.29 -7.73 -13.31
C ARG A 201 7.75 -8.01 -11.88
N VAL A 202 6.83 -7.90 -10.92
CA VAL A 202 7.03 -8.39 -9.56
C VAL A 202 5.85 -9.27 -9.18
N ASP A 203 6.14 -10.45 -8.63
CA ASP A 203 5.13 -11.33 -8.07
C ASP A 203 5.04 -11.07 -6.56
N PHE A 204 3.82 -10.89 -6.04
CA PHE A 204 3.57 -10.68 -4.62
C PHE A 204 2.71 -11.80 -4.05
N VAL A 205 3.11 -12.35 -2.91
CA VAL A 205 2.18 -13.04 -2.03
C VAL A 205 1.40 -11.97 -1.27
N VAL A 206 0.07 -12.04 -1.36
CA VAL A 206 -0.84 -11.12 -0.71
C VAL A 206 -1.57 -11.84 0.41
N VAL A 207 -1.50 -11.33 1.63
CA VAL A 207 -2.17 -11.88 2.81
C VAL A 207 -3.20 -10.89 3.34
N GLN A 208 -4.45 -11.32 3.46
CA GLN A 208 -5.55 -10.52 4.01
C GLN A 208 -6.67 -11.41 4.55
N HIS A 209 -7.67 -10.84 5.22
CA HIS A 209 -8.93 -11.55 5.46
C HIS A 209 -10.00 -11.14 4.45
N VAL A 210 -10.80 -12.11 4.00
CA VAL A 210 -11.91 -11.88 3.06
C VAL A 210 -13.19 -12.46 3.61
N SER A 211 -14.28 -11.70 3.51
CA SER A 211 -15.63 -12.16 3.81
C SER A 211 -16.36 -12.68 2.57
N GLY A 212 -15.90 -12.31 1.38
CA GLY A 212 -16.59 -12.57 0.10
C GLY A 212 -17.71 -11.57 -0.19
N ARG A 213 -17.73 -10.41 0.50
CA ARG A 213 -18.76 -9.38 0.36
C ARG A 213 -18.13 -8.11 -0.20
N GLY A 214 -18.41 -7.81 -1.47
CA GLY A 214 -17.84 -6.70 -2.26
C GLY A 214 -17.35 -5.49 -1.47
N ASP A 215 -18.24 -4.52 -1.20
CA ASP A 215 -17.90 -3.23 -0.58
C ASP A 215 -17.41 -3.31 0.89
N GLU A 216 -17.52 -4.48 1.51
CA GLU A 216 -16.94 -4.75 2.84
C GLU A 216 -15.52 -5.31 2.72
N ASP A 217 -15.22 -6.05 1.67
CA ASP A 217 -13.88 -6.53 1.38
C ASP A 217 -13.01 -5.41 0.81
N CYS A 218 -13.51 -4.60 -0.14
CA CYS A 218 -12.76 -3.53 -0.79
C CYS A 218 -13.66 -2.33 -1.09
N GLN A 219 -13.15 -1.12 -0.84
CA GLN A 219 -13.80 0.13 -1.25
C GLN A 219 -12.86 0.89 -2.17
N GLU A 220 -13.37 1.32 -3.32
CA GLU A 220 -12.59 1.99 -4.36
C GLU A 220 -13.16 3.37 -4.67
N VAL A 221 -12.28 4.31 -4.99
CA VAL A 221 -12.66 5.65 -5.48
C VAL A 221 -11.80 6.03 -6.67
N ASP A 222 -12.46 6.57 -7.71
CA ASP A 222 -11.78 7.24 -8.80
C ASP A 222 -11.19 8.56 -8.33
N VAL A 223 -9.94 8.82 -8.71
CA VAL A 223 -9.24 10.08 -8.44
C VAL A 223 -8.78 10.69 -9.75
N GLN A 224 -8.85 12.02 -9.83
CA GLN A 224 -8.44 12.78 -11.01
C GLN A 224 -7.40 13.82 -10.64
N GLY A 225 -6.47 14.08 -11.56
CA GLY A 225 -5.44 15.09 -11.38
C GLY A 225 -4.43 14.75 -10.28
N VAL A 226 -4.18 13.47 -10.00
CA VAL A 226 -3.13 13.03 -9.06
C VAL A 226 -1.97 12.43 -9.85
N GLU A 227 -0.80 13.04 -9.69
CA GLU A 227 0.42 12.71 -10.42
C GLU A 227 1.51 12.29 -9.43
N VAL A 228 2.11 11.12 -9.63
CA VAL A 228 3.26 10.66 -8.85
C VAL A 228 4.51 10.70 -9.73
N VAL A 229 5.51 11.46 -9.31
CA VAL A 229 6.79 11.55 -10.02
C VAL A 229 7.68 10.40 -9.56
N VAL A 230 8.08 9.56 -10.51
CA VAL A 230 8.84 8.32 -10.29
C VAL A 230 10.35 8.57 -10.36
N GLU A 231 10.78 9.43 -11.28
CA GLU A 231 12.17 9.85 -11.45
C GLU A 231 12.21 11.35 -11.80
N GLY A 232 13.08 12.08 -11.11
CA GLY A 232 13.30 13.50 -11.37
C GLY A 232 14.13 13.73 -12.63
N ALA A 233 13.99 14.91 -13.24
CA ALA A 233 14.96 15.38 -14.22
C ALA A 233 16.35 15.38 -13.56
N GLU A 234 17.38 14.82 -14.22
CA GLU A 234 18.75 14.92 -13.71
C GLU A 234 19.01 16.37 -13.32
N ARG A 235 19.34 16.62 -12.05
CA ARG A 235 19.95 17.89 -11.69
C ARG A 235 21.25 17.94 -12.47
N ALA A 236 21.30 18.79 -13.49
CA ALA A 236 22.54 19.17 -14.14
C ALA A 236 23.53 19.51 -13.01
N LYS A 237 24.57 18.71 -12.86
CA LYS A 237 25.70 19.05 -12.01
C LYS A 237 26.29 20.33 -12.62
N LEU A 238 26.06 21.46 -11.96
CA LEU A 238 26.78 22.70 -12.19
C LEU A 238 28.24 22.52 -11.74
#